data_AF-A0A453N6R1-F1
#
_entry.id   AF-A0A453N6R1-F1
#
_cell.length_a   1.000
_cell.length_b   1.000
_cell.length_c   1.000
_cell.angle_alpha   90.00
_cell.angle_beta   90.00
_cell.angle_gamma   90.00
#
_symmetry.space_group_name_H-M   'P 1'
#
loop_
_entity.id
_entity.type
_entity.pdbx_description
1 polymer ?
#
loop_
_entity_poly.entity_id
_entity_poly.type
_entity_poly.pdbx_seq_one_letter_code
_entity_poly.pdbx_strand_id
1 'polypeptide(L)'
;MRMYLFRCKVFRDVTAAREVGRCMAVDKEWRLHWWDKERFLSVLGECAATGNPEASYILGLEEICNRRGKESGLRHLHRAMKHGHAVAAYTIGMIMLRDAYNPEGIEEAMGYLEGCSAARTKSNIKIASVRREAASVMRRLTMRRWRTAEPAAPCADPRCGEMETAEAWDEDDEQRRFCSRLCKWKHEYRKFVQWI
;
A
#
# COMPACT_ATOMS: atom_id res chain seq x y z
N MET A 1 -7.54 2.67 -29.19
CA MET A 1 -8.91 3.19 -29.04
C MET A 1 -9.45 3.10 -27.58
N ARG A 2 -8.66 3.44 -26.54
CA ARG A 2 -9.13 3.48 -25.13
C ARG A 2 -9.22 4.88 -24.51
N MET A 3 -8.62 5.87 -25.16
CA MET A 3 -8.49 7.24 -24.63
C MET A 3 -9.79 8.07 -24.71
N TYR A 4 -10.78 7.64 -25.50
CA TYR A 4 -12.06 8.34 -25.67
C TYR A 4 -13.14 7.91 -24.67
N LEU A 5 -12.99 6.77 -23.98
CA LEU A 5 -14.00 6.26 -23.06
C LEU A 5 -14.25 7.27 -21.93
N PHE A 6 -13.18 7.81 -21.36
CA PHE A 6 -13.28 8.70 -20.21
C PHE A 6 -13.87 10.06 -20.54
N ARG A 7 -13.81 10.51 -21.81
CA ARG A 7 -14.44 11.74 -22.33
C ARG A 7 -15.95 11.63 -22.53
N CYS A 8 -16.50 10.43 -22.47
CA CYS A 8 -17.91 10.20 -22.69
C CYS A 8 -18.71 10.38 -21.40
N LYS A 9 -19.74 11.24 -21.43
CA LYS A 9 -20.72 11.36 -20.34
C LYS A 9 -21.29 9.98 -19.95
N VAL A 10 -21.59 9.14 -20.95
CA VAL A 10 -22.12 7.78 -20.74
C VAL A 10 -21.16 6.93 -19.92
N PHE A 11 -19.84 7.03 -20.18
CA PHE A 11 -18.87 6.26 -19.40
C PHE A 11 -18.83 6.70 -17.94
N ARG A 12 -18.91 8.01 -17.68
CA ARG A 12 -18.97 8.54 -16.32
C ARG A 12 -20.26 8.12 -15.59
N ASP A 13 -21.39 8.20 -16.29
CA ASP A 13 -22.67 7.78 -15.74
C ASP A 13 -22.67 6.25 -15.45
N VAL A 14 -21.95 5.48 -16.28
CA VAL A 14 -21.73 4.04 -16.09
C VAL A 14 -20.76 3.76 -14.92
N THR A 15 -19.69 4.52 -14.72
CA THR A 15 -18.80 4.34 -13.55
C THR A 15 -19.46 4.77 -12.25
N ALA A 16 -20.41 5.70 -12.31
CA ALA A 16 -21.29 6.06 -11.21
C ALA A 16 -22.35 4.97 -10.90
N ALA A 17 -22.65 4.08 -11.87
CA ALA A 17 -23.52 2.94 -11.62
C ALA A 17 -22.84 1.97 -10.66
N ARG A 18 -23.52 1.68 -9.54
CA ARG A 18 -22.94 0.98 -8.38
C ARG A 18 -22.22 -0.33 -8.71
N GLU A 19 -22.79 -1.17 -9.57
CA GLU A 19 -22.22 -2.47 -9.92
C GLU A 19 -20.97 -2.33 -10.80
N VAL A 20 -21.00 -1.40 -11.76
CA VAL A 20 -19.91 -1.19 -12.70
C VAL A 20 -18.75 -0.49 -12.02
N GLY A 21 -19.00 0.58 -11.28
CA GLY A 21 -17.97 1.29 -10.51
C GLY A 21 -17.25 0.35 -9.53
N ARG A 22 -18.00 -0.53 -8.85
CA ARG A 22 -17.43 -1.48 -7.87
C ARG A 22 -16.49 -2.50 -8.50
N CYS A 23 -16.75 -2.92 -9.74
CA CYS A 23 -16.00 -3.95 -10.45
C CYS A 23 -14.97 -3.40 -11.46
N MET A 24 -14.91 -2.08 -11.64
CA MET A 24 -14.01 -1.46 -12.61
C MET A 24 -12.54 -1.71 -12.25
N ALA A 25 -11.78 -2.22 -13.22
CA ALA A 25 -10.33 -2.41 -13.11
C ALA A 25 -9.58 -1.09 -13.32
N VAL A 26 -9.68 -0.20 -12.33
CA VAL A 26 -9.12 1.18 -12.39
C VAL A 26 -7.60 1.19 -12.50
N ASP A 27 -6.91 0.16 -12.03
CA ASP A 27 -5.46 -0.05 -12.12
C ASP A 27 -4.95 -0.15 -13.57
N LYS A 28 -5.78 -0.70 -14.46
CA LYS A 28 -5.46 -0.84 -15.89
C LYS A 28 -5.55 0.48 -16.66
N GLU A 29 -6.19 1.48 -16.06
CA GLU A 29 -6.44 2.78 -16.67
C GLU A 29 -5.43 3.84 -16.22
N TRP A 30 -4.31 3.41 -15.62
CA TRP A 30 -3.22 4.26 -15.13
C TRP A 30 -2.65 5.23 -16.17
N ARG A 31 -2.83 4.95 -17.46
CA ARG A 31 -2.44 5.89 -18.52
C ARG A 31 -3.07 7.25 -18.29
N LEU A 32 -4.34 7.32 -17.87
CA LEU A 32 -5.05 8.58 -17.64
C LEU A 32 -4.42 9.43 -16.55
N HIS A 33 -3.83 8.82 -15.53
CA HIS A 33 -3.10 9.54 -14.48
C HIS A 33 -2.06 10.50 -15.07
N TRP A 34 -1.39 10.11 -16.16
CA TRP A 34 -0.34 10.90 -16.81
C TRP A 34 -0.88 11.96 -17.78
N TRP A 35 -2.04 11.74 -18.40
CA TRP A 35 -2.60 12.65 -19.41
C TRP A 35 -3.58 13.67 -18.84
N ASP A 36 -4.35 13.27 -17.82
CA ASP A 36 -5.44 14.04 -17.23
C ASP A 36 -5.66 13.57 -15.78
N LYS A 37 -4.76 14.03 -14.90
CA LYS A 37 -4.71 13.60 -13.50
C LYS A 37 -6.01 13.92 -12.75
N GLU A 38 -6.60 15.09 -12.98
CA GLU A 38 -7.84 15.50 -12.32
C GLU A 38 -9.00 14.58 -12.70
N ARG A 39 -9.14 14.27 -14.00
CA ARG A 39 -10.16 13.33 -14.46
C ARG A 39 -9.97 11.93 -13.91
N PHE A 40 -8.72 11.44 -13.91
CA PHE A 40 -8.42 10.14 -13.34
C PHE A 40 -8.86 10.06 -11.86
N LEU A 41 -8.57 11.10 -11.09
CA LEU A 41 -8.97 11.18 -9.68
C LEU A 41 -10.48 11.34 -9.50
N SER A 42 -11.18 12.01 -10.43
CA SER A 42 -12.64 12.05 -10.46
C SER A 42 -13.24 10.65 -10.62
N VAL A 43 -12.75 9.85 -11.59
CA VAL A 43 -13.28 8.49 -11.81
C VAL A 43 -12.94 7.56 -10.65
N LEU A 44 -11.74 7.68 -10.08
CA LEU A 44 -11.41 6.95 -8.86
C LEU A 44 -12.36 7.33 -7.72
N GLY A 45 -12.73 8.61 -7.59
CA GLY A 45 -13.70 9.10 -6.61
C GLY A 45 -15.07 8.43 -6.77
N GLU A 46 -15.60 8.39 -7.98
CA GLU A 46 -16.86 7.71 -8.31
C GLU A 46 -16.79 6.21 -8.00
N CYS A 47 -15.75 5.52 -8.47
CA CYS A 47 -15.57 4.09 -8.21
C CYS A 47 -15.44 3.81 -6.70
N ALA A 48 -14.66 4.60 -5.97
CA ALA A 48 -14.52 4.46 -4.53
C ALA A 48 -15.86 4.70 -3.80
N ALA A 49 -16.66 5.67 -4.25
CA ALA A 49 -18.00 5.92 -3.71
C ALA A 49 -18.93 4.69 -3.87
N THR A 50 -18.82 3.96 -4.99
CA THR A 50 -19.54 2.70 -5.22
C THR A 50 -19.00 1.48 -4.44
N GLY A 51 -17.89 1.64 -3.71
CA GLY A 51 -17.27 0.59 -2.91
C GLY A 51 -16.17 -0.20 -3.62
N ASN A 52 -15.58 0.36 -4.68
CA ASN A 52 -14.41 -0.23 -5.33
C ASN A 52 -13.19 -0.19 -4.37
N PRO A 53 -12.62 -1.36 -3.99
CA PRO A 53 -11.50 -1.43 -3.07
C PRO A 53 -10.20 -0.86 -3.66
N GLU A 54 -9.92 -1.12 -4.94
CA GLU A 54 -8.73 -0.64 -5.66
C GLU A 54 -8.76 0.89 -5.79
N ALA A 55 -9.91 1.46 -6.17
CA ALA A 55 -10.05 2.90 -6.30
C ALA A 55 -9.85 3.60 -4.94
N SER A 56 -10.39 3.01 -3.87
CA SER A 56 -10.16 3.51 -2.51
C SER A 56 -8.68 3.41 -2.12
N TYR A 57 -7.98 2.34 -2.51
CA TYR A 57 -6.56 2.18 -2.23
C TYR A 57 -5.70 3.25 -2.91
N ILE A 58 -5.91 3.46 -4.21
CA ILE A 58 -5.17 4.45 -5.02
C ILE A 58 -5.41 5.88 -4.51
N LEU A 59 -6.67 6.23 -4.21
CA LEU A 59 -7.00 7.54 -3.63
C LEU A 59 -6.32 7.75 -2.28
N GLY A 60 -6.30 6.73 -1.43
CA GLY A 60 -5.66 6.81 -0.12
C GLY A 60 -4.17 7.14 -0.22
N LEU A 61 -3.48 6.49 -1.16
CA LEU A 61 -2.07 6.75 -1.45
C LEU A 61 -1.84 8.13 -2.08
N GLU A 62 -2.71 8.57 -3.00
CA GLU A 62 -2.64 9.92 -3.59
C GLU A 62 -2.76 11.01 -2.51
N GLU A 63 -3.72 10.88 -1.59
CA GLU A 63 -3.94 11.83 -0.51
C GLU A 63 -2.70 11.94 0.39
N ILE A 64 -2.10 10.82 0.77
CA ILE A 64 -0.93 10.77 1.65
C ILE A 64 0.32 11.30 0.95
N CYS A 65 0.58 10.82 -0.27
CA CYS A 65 1.85 11.06 -0.96
C CYS A 65 1.90 12.43 -1.64
N ASN A 66 0.78 12.89 -2.22
CA ASN A 66 0.78 14.05 -3.09
C ASN A 66 0.02 15.25 -2.51
N ARG A 67 -1.02 15.02 -1.68
CA ARG A 67 -1.84 16.11 -1.10
C ARG A 67 -1.60 16.39 0.37
N ARG A 68 -0.76 15.58 1.03
CA ARG A 68 -0.45 15.68 2.48
C ARG A 68 -1.68 15.50 3.39
N GLY A 69 -2.74 14.88 2.87
CA GLY A 69 -3.98 14.61 3.61
C GLY A 69 -3.93 13.26 4.34
N LYS A 70 -3.07 13.13 5.38
CA LYS A 70 -2.84 11.83 6.07
C LYS A 70 -4.13 11.19 6.56
N GLU A 71 -4.96 11.94 7.27
CA GLU A 71 -6.21 11.43 7.84
C GLU A 71 -7.18 10.95 6.73
N SER A 72 -7.37 11.77 5.70
CA SER A 72 -8.22 11.41 4.57
C SER A 72 -7.72 10.17 3.85
N GLY A 73 -6.41 10.10 3.62
CA GLY A 73 -5.81 8.96 2.97
C GLY A 73 -5.92 7.67 3.78
N LEU A 74 -5.73 7.74 5.11
CA LEU A 74 -5.97 6.59 6.00
C LEU A 74 -7.42 6.13 5.95
N ARG A 75 -8.40 7.04 5.94
CA ARG A 75 -9.83 6.68 5.78
C ARG A 75 -10.08 5.90 4.48
N HIS A 76 -9.49 6.33 3.38
CA HIS A 76 -9.57 5.64 2.09
C HIS A 76 -8.91 4.25 2.13
N LEU A 77 -7.73 4.12 2.75
CA LEU A 77 -7.05 2.84 2.91
C LEU A 77 -7.84 1.87 3.80
N HIS A 78 -8.45 2.36 4.90
CA HIS A 78 -9.34 1.54 5.73
C HIS A 78 -10.57 1.08 4.94
N ARG A 79 -11.13 1.95 4.08
CA ARG A 79 -12.23 1.56 3.19
C ARG A 79 -11.78 0.45 2.23
N ALA A 80 -10.62 0.57 1.61
CA ALA A 80 -10.05 -0.45 0.75
C ALA A 80 -9.91 -1.79 1.48
N MET A 81 -9.29 -1.76 2.67
CA MET A 81 -9.12 -2.94 3.54
C MET A 81 -10.47 -3.60 3.88
N LYS A 82 -11.45 -2.82 4.32
CA LYS A 82 -12.81 -3.31 4.66
C LYS A 82 -13.52 -3.96 3.48
N HIS A 83 -13.24 -3.52 2.25
CA HIS A 83 -13.82 -4.06 1.02
C HIS A 83 -12.94 -5.14 0.36
N GLY A 84 -11.95 -5.68 1.08
CA GLY A 84 -11.18 -6.85 0.64
C GLY A 84 -9.89 -6.54 -0.11
N HIS A 85 -9.41 -5.29 -0.11
CA HIS A 85 -8.11 -4.96 -0.71
C HIS A 85 -6.96 -5.57 0.09
N ALA A 86 -6.33 -6.62 -0.44
CA ALA A 86 -5.39 -7.46 0.30
C ALA A 86 -4.08 -6.77 0.71
N VAL A 87 -3.75 -5.64 0.07
CA VAL A 87 -2.50 -4.86 0.31
C VAL A 87 -2.73 -3.65 1.23
N ALA A 88 -4.00 -3.29 1.49
CA ALA A 88 -4.31 -2.06 2.21
C ALA A 88 -3.83 -2.10 3.66
N ALA A 89 -4.02 -3.21 4.37
CA ALA A 89 -3.53 -3.40 5.74
C ALA A 89 -2.01 -3.25 5.84
N TYR A 90 -1.26 -3.90 4.94
CA TYR A 90 0.20 -3.76 4.87
C TYR A 90 0.61 -2.29 4.66
N THR A 91 -0.06 -1.60 3.74
CA THR A 91 0.25 -0.20 3.41
C THR A 91 -0.02 0.73 4.59
N ILE A 92 -1.16 0.56 5.28
CA ILE A 92 -1.49 1.27 6.52
C ILE A 92 -0.39 1.06 7.55
N GLY A 93 -0.02 -0.20 7.80
CA GLY A 93 1.05 -0.55 8.74
C GLY A 93 2.39 0.12 8.41
N MET A 94 2.80 0.17 7.15
CA MET A 94 4.04 0.84 6.73
C MET A 94 3.98 2.37 6.91
N ILE A 95 2.83 3.00 6.61
CA ILE A 95 2.61 4.43 6.83
C ILE A 95 2.69 4.75 8.33
N MET A 96 2.01 3.95 9.15
CA MET A 96 1.94 4.16 10.59
C MET A 96 3.28 3.91 11.26
N LEU A 97 4.00 2.86 10.87
CA LEU A 97 5.32 2.53 11.40
C LEU A 97 6.35 3.64 11.11
N ARG A 98 6.29 4.26 9.92
CA ARG A 98 7.12 5.42 9.58
C ARG A 98 6.87 6.60 10.51
N ASP A 99 5.61 6.85 10.84
CA ASP A 99 5.19 8.03 11.58
C ASP A 99 5.13 7.80 13.11
N ALA A 100 5.36 6.57 13.57
CA ALA A 100 5.26 6.20 14.97
C ALA A 100 6.44 6.76 15.78
N TYR A 101 6.13 7.48 16.86
CA TYR A 101 7.10 8.08 17.77
C TYR A 101 6.92 7.63 19.23
N ASN A 102 5.86 6.87 19.53
CA ASN A 102 5.56 6.30 20.84
C ASN A 102 5.32 4.78 20.75
N PRO A 103 5.38 4.05 21.88
CA PRO A 103 5.13 2.61 21.89
C PRO A 103 3.72 2.23 21.40
N GLU A 104 2.68 3.00 21.73
CA GLU A 104 1.31 2.67 21.32
C GLU A 104 1.14 2.70 19.79
N GLY A 105 1.67 3.73 19.12
CA GLY A 105 1.61 3.84 17.67
C GLY A 105 2.44 2.77 16.95
N ILE A 106 3.55 2.32 17.57
CA ILE A 106 4.35 1.20 17.06
C ILE A 106 3.54 -0.09 17.11
N GLU A 107 2.92 -0.41 18.25
CA GLU A 107 2.11 -1.62 18.39
C GLU A 107 0.88 -1.59 17.47
N GLU A 108 0.23 -0.44 17.31
CA GLU A 108 -0.88 -0.28 16.37
C GLU A 108 -0.43 -0.56 14.93
N ALA A 109 0.70 0.02 14.49
CA ALA A 109 1.27 -0.24 13.18
C ALA A 109 1.58 -1.73 12.96
N MET A 110 2.17 -2.38 13.97
CA MET A 110 2.49 -3.81 13.92
C MET A 110 1.24 -4.69 13.86
N GLY A 111 0.15 -4.29 14.54
CA GLY A 111 -1.14 -4.98 14.45
C GLY A 111 -1.68 -5.06 13.02
N TYR A 112 -1.58 -3.99 12.24
CA TYR A 112 -1.96 -4.00 10.82
C TYR A 112 -1.06 -4.94 9.98
N LEU A 113 0.25 -4.91 10.21
CA LEU A 113 1.22 -5.70 9.47
C LEU A 113 1.06 -7.20 9.73
N GLU A 114 0.82 -7.56 10.99
CA GLU A 114 0.61 -8.94 11.39
C GLU A 114 -0.76 -9.47 10.99
N GLY A 115 -1.81 -8.65 11.10
CA GLY A 115 -3.14 -8.98 10.58
C GLY A 115 -3.11 -9.25 9.07
N CYS A 116 -2.32 -8.48 8.30
CA CYS A 116 -2.09 -8.75 6.88
C CYS A 116 -1.39 -10.09 6.65
N SER A 117 -0.38 -10.42 7.47
CA SER A 117 0.34 -11.70 7.37
C SER A 117 -0.55 -12.89 7.72
N ALA A 118 -1.38 -12.78 8.77
CA ALA A 118 -2.22 -13.85 9.30
C ALA A 118 -3.49 -14.11 8.46
N ALA A 119 -4.12 -13.06 7.90
CA ALA A 119 -5.28 -13.22 7.02
C ALA A 119 -4.95 -13.97 5.71
N ARG A 120 -3.66 -14.02 5.34
CA ARG A 120 -3.18 -14.62 4.10
C ARG A 120 -2.44 -15.95 4.30
N THR A 121 -2.32 -16.48 5.52
CA THR A 121 -1.68 -17.81 5.74
C THR A 121 -2.49 -19.00 5.21
N LYS A 122 -3.75 -18.80 4.79
CA LYS A 122 -4.55 -19.84 4.10
C LYS A 122 -4.21 -20.01 2.61
N SER A 123 -3.46 -19.07 2.03
CA SER A 123 -2.94 -19.15 0.66
C SER A 123 -1.52 -18.61 0.72
N ASN A 124 -0.48 -19.45 0.59
CA ASN A 124 0.97 -19.13 0.71
C ASN A 124 1.45 -17.84 -0.02
N ILE A 125 0.99 -16.67 0.38
CA ILE A 125 1.34 -15.39 -0.22
C ILE A 125 2.36 -14.75 0.72
N LYS A 126 3.62 -14.86 0.30
CA LYS A 126 4.78 -14.31 1.00
C LYS A 126 4.62 -12.78 1.14
N ILE A 127 5.01 -12.21 2.27
CA ILE A 127 5.04 -10.74 2.51
C ILE A 127 5.73 -10.00 1.35
N ALA A 128 6.74 -10.62 0.72
CA ALA A 128 7.39 -10.12 -0.47
C ALA A 128 6.46 -9.78 -1.64
N SER A 129 5.41 -10.59 -1.89
CA SER A 129 4.42 -10.31 -2.93
C SER A 129 3.61 -9.07 -2.59
N VAL A 130 3.21 -8.92 -1.32
CA VAL A 130 2.43 -7.77 -0.83
C VAL A 130 3.26 -6.49 -0.92
N ARG A 131 4.54 -6.57 -0.51
CA ARG A 131 5.52 -5.49 -0.67
C ARG A 131 5.64 -5.06 -2.13
N ARG A 132 5.83 -6.02 -3.05
CA ARG A 132 5.99 -5.74 -4.49
C ARG A 132 4.76 -5.04 -5.07
N GLU A 133 3.57 -5.48 -4.69
CA GLU A 133 2.31 -4.87 -5.14
C GLU A 133 2.14 -3.45 -4.59
N ALA A 134 2.31 -3.26 -3.28
CA ALA A 134 2.26 -1.94 -2.65
C ALA A 134 3.27 -0.97 -3.29
N ALA A 135 4.51 -1.42 -3.46
CA ALA A 135 5.59 -0.63 -4.03
C ALA A 135 5.33 -0.31 -5.51
N SER A 136 4.71 -1.21 -6.28
CA SER A 136 4.32 -0.96 -7.67
C SER A 136 3.34 0.20 -7.79
N VAL A 137 2.31 0.24 -6.93
CA VAL A 137 1.32 1.34 -6.95
C VAL A 137 1.95 2.62 -6.44
N MET A 138 2.71 2.56 -5.34
CA MET A 138 3.41 3.72 -4.78
C MET A 138 4.34 4.35 -5.81
N ARG A 139 5.21 3.58 -6.49
CA ARG A 139 6.10 4.07 -7.57
C ARG A 139 5.37 4.88 -8.63
N ARG A 140 4.16 4.45 -8.98
CA ARG A 140 3.37 5.11 -10.00
C ARG A 140 2.72 6.43 -9.52
N LEU A 141 2.57 6.61 -8.21
CA LEU A 141 1.96 7.80 -7.59
C LEU A 141 3.00 8.79 -7.06
N THR A 142 4.10 8.31 -6.49
CA THR A 142 5.10 9.14 -5.80
C THR A 142 6.06 9.81 -6.79
N MET A 143 5.66 10.95 -7.35
CA MET A 143 6.60 11.84 -8.07
C MET A 143 7.47 12.69 -7.11
N ARG A 144 7.08 12.82 -5.83
CA ARG A 144 7.86 13.52 -4.79
C ARG A 144 8.03 12.63 -3.57
N ARG A 145 9.29 12.19 -3.36
CA ARG A 145 9.88 11.47 -2.20
C ARG A 145 8.87 11.04 -1.12
N TRP A 146 8.48 9.77 -1.15
CA TRP A 146 8.20 9.06 0.09
C TRP A 146 9.37 9.33 1.04
N ARG A 147 9.14 10.03 2.15
CA ARG A 147 10.23 10.39 3.05
C ARG A 147 10.79 9.09 3.63
N THR A 148 12.04 8.80 3.28
CA THR A 148 12.84 7.66 3.76
C THR A 148 13.26 7.83 5.22
N ALA A 149 12.49 8.57 6.02
CA ALA A 149 12.74 8.67 7.46
C ALA A 149 12.65 7.24 8.01
N GLU A 150 13.77 6.75 8.53
CA GLU A 150 13.80 5.44 9.17
C GLU A 150 12.91 5.49 10.42
N PRO A 151 12.16 4.41 10.72
CA PRO A 151 11.42 4.31 11.97
C PRO A 151 12.37 4.46 13.16
N ALA A 152 11.92 5.12 14.22
CA ALA A 152 12.74 5.66 15.31
C ALA A 152 13.74 4.66 15.94
N ALA A 153 14.93 5.16 16.28
CA ALA A 153 16.10 4.55 16.95
C ALA A 153 16.64 3.22 16.35
N PRO A 154 17.94 3.15 16.01
CA PRO A 154 18.58 1.92 15.57
C PRO A 154 18.60 0.86 16.68
N CYS A 155 18.55 -0.41 16.29
CA CYS A 155 18.68 -1.53 17.23
C CYS A 155 20.11 -1.58 17.79
N ALA A 156 20.24 -1.85 19.10
CA ALA A 156 21.54 -1.97 19.76
C ALA A 156 22.19 -3.36 19.62
N ASP A 157 21.44 -4.39 19.19
CA ASP A 157 21.99 -5.73 18.97
C ASP A 157 22.74 -5.77 17.62
N PRO A 158 24.07 -5.95 17.61
CA PRO A 158 24.86 -5.96 16.39
C PRO A 158 24.54 -7.14 15.46
N ARG A 159 23.95 -8.22 16.00
CA ARG A 159 23.54 -9.40 15.21
C ARG A 159 22.13 -9.30 14.65
N CYS A 160 21.41 -8.22 14.93
CA CYS A 160 20.05 -8.03 14.45
C CYS A 160 20.05 -7.68 12.95
N GLY A 161 19.46 -8.55 12.13
CA GLY A 161 19.43 -8.45 10.68
C GLY A 161 20.46 -9.32 9.95
N GLU A 162 21.35 -10.02 10.68
CA GLU A 162 22.28 -10.99 10.11
C GLU A 162 21.56 -12.19 9.50
N MET A 163 22.14 -12.80 8.45
CA MET A 163 21.62 -14.04 7.86
C MET A 163 21.93 -15.22 8.78
N GLU A 164 20.93 -16.06 9.05
CA GLU A 164 21.08 -17.25 9.91
C GLU A 164 21.70 -18.43 9.17
N THR A 165 21.49 -18.57 7.86
CA THR A 165 22.12 -19.60 7.01
C THR A 165 22.32 -19.10 5.57
N ALA A 166 23.39 -19.54 4.91
CA ALA A 166 23.72 -19.18 3.53
C ALA A 166 23.04 -20.08 2.47
N GLU A 167 22.25 -21.07 2.91
CA GLU A 167 21.68 -22.12 2.04
C GLU A 167 20.21 -21.86 1.66
N ALA A 168 19.79 -20.59 1.62
CA ALA A 168 18.47 -20.24 1.12
C ALA A 168 18.51 -20.16 -0.42
N TRP A 169 17.99 -21.20 -1.08
CA TRP A 169 17.89 -21.27 -2.55
C TRP A 169 16.81 -20.34 -3.15
N ASP A 170 16.05 -19.64 -2.30
CA ASP A 170 15.05 -18.65 -2.70
C ASP A 170 15.43 -17.26 -2.17
N GLU A 171 15.55 -16.26 -3.06
CA GLU A 171 15.86 -14.85 -2.72
C GLU A 171 14.85 -14.22 -1.73
N ASP A 172 13.64 -14.79 -1.62
CA ASP A 172 12.58 -14.33 -0.73
C ASP A 172 12.58 -15.02 0.65
N ASP A 173 13.39 -16.07 0.85
CA ASP A 173 13.49 -16.86 2.10
C ASP A 173 14.83 -16.61 2.82
N GLU A 174 15.30 -15.36 2.83
CA GLU A 174 16.40 -14.93 3.70
C GLU A 174 15.98 -15.09 5.17
N GLN A 175 16.33 -16.22 5.79
CA GLN A 175 16.17 -16.44 7.22
C GLN A 175 17.14 -15.51 7.95
N ARG A 176 16.64 -14.33 8.35
CA ARG A 176 17.42 -13.34 9.10
C ARG A 176 17.02 -13.35 10.57
N ARG A 177 18.02 -13.23 11.43
CA ARG A 177 17.83 -13.12 12.87
C ARG A 177 17.32 -11.73 13.22
N PHE A 178 16.21 -11.64 13.95
CA PHE A 178 15.74 -10.37 14.52
C PHE A 178 15.58 -10.49 16.02
N CYS A 179 16.09 -9.51 16.77
CA CYS A 179 15.97 -9.48 18.23
C CYS A 179 14.55 -9.13 18.71
N SER A 180 13.68 -8.62 17.83
CA SER A 180 12.28 -8.30 18.14
C SER A 180 11.40 -8.22 16.89
N ARG A 181 10.08 -8.32 17.09
CA ARG A 181 9.05 -8.11 16.04
C ARG A 181 9.21 -6.73 15.38
N LEU A 182 9.48 -5.69 16.17
CA LEU A 182 9.74 -4.35 15.67
C LEU A 182 10.95 -4.31 14.73
N CYS A 183 12.05 -4.99 15.07
CA CYS A 183 13.23 -5.01 14.20
C CYS A 183 12.95 -5.71 12.86
N LYS A 184 12.16 -6.78 12.88
CA LYS A 184 11.68 -7.44 11.64
C LYS A 184 10.87 -6.48 10.76
N TRP A 185 9.92 -5.74 11.33
CA TRP A 185 9.10 -4.79 10.56
C TRP A 185 9.87 -3.54 10.13
N LYS A 186 10.85 -3.08 10.91
CA LYS A 186 11.80 -2.04 10.48
C LYS A 186 12.64 -2.49 9.29
N HIS A 187 13.11 -3.73 9.29
CA HIS A 187 13.81 -4.32 8.15
C HIS A 187 12.90 -4.42 6.92
N GLU A 188 11.67 -4.88 7.10
CA GLU A 188 10.68 -4.92 6.03
C GLU A 188 10.37 -3.51 5.48
N TYR A 189 10.27 -2.50 6.35
CA TYR A 189 10.10 -1.11 5.93
C TYR A 189 11.28 -0.63 5.06
N ARG A 190 12.51 -0.96 5.43
CA ARG A 190 13.70 -0.65 4.61
C ARG A 190 13.62 -1.34 3.25
N LYS A 191 13.26 -2.62 3.20
CA LYS A 191 13.00 -3.34 1.93
C LYS A 191 11.91 -2.65 1.14
N PHE A 192 10.80 -2.26 1.75
CA PHE A 192 9.70 -1.59 1.08
C PHE A 192 10.13 -0.27 0.44
N VAL A 193 10.87 0.56 1.17
CA VAL A 193 11.39 1.85 0.69
C VAL A 193 12.34 1.66 -0.49
N GLN A 194 13.16 0.61 -0.53
CA GLN A 194 14.05 0.33 -1.68
C GLN A 194 13.29 -0.01 -2.97
N TRP A 195 12.04 -0.47 -2.85
CA TRP A 195 11.22 -0.86 -4.01
C TRP A 195 10.33 0.27 -4.53
N ILE A 196 10.35 1.45 -3.89
CA ILE A 196 9.59 2.65 -4.25
C ILE A 196 10.50 3.71 -4.86
#